data_AF-A0A9E2ZJ13-F1
#
_entry.id   AF-A0A9E2ZJ13-F1
#
_cell.length_a   1.000
_cell.length_b   1.000
_cell.length_c   1.000
_cell.angle_alpha   90.00
_cell.angle_beta   90.00
_cell.angle_gamma   90.00
#
_symmetry.space_group_name_H-M   'P 1'
#
loop_
_entity.id
_entity.type
_entity.pdbx_description
1 polymer ?
#
loop_
_entity_poly.entity_id
_entity_poly.type
_entity_poly.pdbx_seq_one_letter_code
_entity_poly.pdbx_strand_id
1 'polypeptide(L)'
;RRTGGSLLIAGFGAGLMVAAIGGPKRLSTEVLGVAGGFFVPLFFVVLGARLDLHGLFADPAMLGLAGALASLTVLAHLLVALATRQRLAAGLLASAQLGVPSAIVALGLSERVLTSAQAAAIIAAALISLAVCAVGAALLEQRAREIRGEPSLSTQTAR
;
A
#
# COMPACT_ATOMS: atom_id res chain seq x y z
N ARG A 1 -5.88 23.17 19.49
CA ARG A 1 -6.10 22.65 18.12
C ARG A 1 -6.03 21.13 18.20
N ARG A 2 -7.13 20.40 17.90
CA ARG A 2 -7.07 18.94 17.73
C ARG A 2 -6.71 18.69 16.28
N THR A 3 -5.47 18.30 15.99
CA THR A 3 -5.04 17.96 14.64
C THR A 3 -5.54 16.56 14.30
N GLY A 4 -5.92 16.30 13.04
CA GLY A 4 -6.37 14.96 12.63
C GLY A 4 -5.35 13.86 12.94
N GLY A 5 -4.05 14.19 12.90
CA GLY A 5 -2.96 13.28 13.25
C GLY A 5 -2.99 12.80 14.71
N SER A 6 -3.45 13.63 15.65
CA SER A 6 -3.57 13.21 17.06
C SER A 6 -4.60 12.09 17.26
N LEU A 7 -5.65 12.05 16.43
CA LEU A 7 -6.65 10.99 16.47
C LEU A 7 -6.12 9.67 15.93
N LEU A 8 -5.32 9.71 14.85
CA LEU A 8 -4.66 8.52 14.30
C LEU A 8 -3.68 7.92 15.30
N ILE A 9 -2.85 8.75 15.95
CA ILE A 9 -1.90 8.30 16.97
C ILE A 9 -2.64 7.71 18.16
N ALA A 10 -3.72 8.34 18.63
CA ALA A 10 -4.53 7.82 19.72
C ALA A 10 -5.17 6.47 19.37
N GLY A 11 -5.73 6.32 18.16
CA GLY A 11 -6.30 5.06 17.69
C GLY A 11 -5.27 3.94 17.57
N PHE A 12 -4.09 4.24 17.01
CA PHE A 12 -2.98 3.28 16.92
C PHE A 12 -2.47 2.88 18.32
N GLY A 13 -2.28 3.86 19.21
CA GLY A 13 -1.85 3.62 20.59
C GLY A 13 -2.85 2.78 21.38
N ALA A 14 -4.14 3.04 21.23
CA ALA A 14 -5.19 2.20 21.80
C ALA A 14 -5.10 0.75 21.26
N GLY A 15 -4.89 0.58 19.95
CA GLY A 15 -4.68 -0.72 19.33
C GLY A 15 -3.47 -1.48 19.90
N LEU A 16 -2.32 -0.81 20.05
CA LEU A 16 -1.13 -1.40 20.68
C LEU A 16 -1.38 -1.81 22.13
N MET A 17 -2.09 -0.97 22.89
CA MET A 17 -2.40 -1.26 24.29
C MET A 17 -3.32 -2.47 24.43
N VAL A 18 -4.34 -2.57 23.57
CA VAL A 18 -5.22 -3.75 23.52
C VAL A 18 -4.45 -5.02 23.11
N ALA A 19 -3.55 -4.90 22.13
CA ALA A 19 -2.71 -6.02 21.70
C ALA A 19 -1.75 -6.50 22.81
N ALA A 20 -1.22 -5.59 23.63
CA ALA A 20 -0.33 -5.89 24.73
C ALA A 20 -1.06 -6.53 25.93
N ILE A 21 -2.26 -6.04 26.28
CA ILE A 21 -3.03 -6.51 27.44
C ILE A 21 -3.71 -7.86 27.16
N GLY A 22 -4.02 -8.17 25.89
CA GLY A 22 -4.62 -9.46 25.52
C GLY A 22 -6.13 -9.56 25.79
N GLY A 23 -6.90 -8.59 25.29
CA GLY A 23 -8.36 -8.55 25.44
C GLY A 23 -9.13 -9.72 24.77
N PRO A 24 -10.46 -9.81 24.95
CA PRO A 24 -11.27 -10.91 24.43
C PRO A 24 -11.13 -11.06 22.92
N LYS A 25 -10.65 -12.23 22.46
CA LYS A 25 -10.39 -12.51 21.02
C LYS A 25 -11.59 -12.20 20.13
N ARG A 26 -12.81 -12.45 20.63
CA ARG A 26 -14.06 -12.11 19.93
C ARG A 26 -14.14 -10.63 19.60
N LEU A 27 -13.91 -9.75 20.57
CA LEU A 27 -14.01 -8.31 20.34
C LEU A 27 -12.98 -7.85 19.30
N SER A 28 -11.76 -8.35 19.36
CA SER A 28 -10.73 -8.04 18.36
C SER A 28 -11.14 -8.51 16.96
N THR A 29 -11.75 -9.69 16.84
CA THR A 29 -12.28 -10.20 15.57
C THR A 29 -13.46 -9.36 15.06
N GLU A 30 -14.40 -8.97 15.92
CA GLU A 30 -15.54 -8.12 15.54
C GLU A 30 -15.07 -6.73 15.09
N VAL A 31 -14.17 -6.10 15.85
CA VAL A 31 -13.61 -4.80 15.50
C VAL A 31 -12.83 -4.88 14.19
N LEU A 32 -12.02 -5.93 13.98
CA LEU A 32 -11.32 -6.14 12.73
C LEU A 32 -12.29 -6.40 11.57
N GLY A 33 -13.37 -7.15 11.81
CA GLY A 33 -14.43 -7.43 10.84
C GLY A 33 -15.14 -6.17 10.39
N VAL A 34 -15.54 -5.30 11.33
CA VAL A 34 -16.16 -4.00 11.03
C VAL A 34 -15.16 -3.05 10.37
N ALA A 35 -13.91 -3.01 10.84
CA ALA A 35 -12.86 -2.18 10.24
C ALA A 35 -12.59 -2.59 8.79
N GLY A 36 -12.33 -3.86 8.54
CA GLY A 36 -12.02 -4.40 7.21
C GLY A 36 -13.23 -4.46 6.28
N GLY A 37 -14.41 -4.77 6.80
CA GLY A 37 -15.63 -4.96 6.02
C GLY A 37 -16.39 -3.68 5.69
N PHE A 38 -16.25 -2.62 6.49
CA PHE A 38 -17.00 -1.37 6.31
C PHE A 38 -16.11 -0.14 6.27
N PHE A 39 -15.32 0.13 7.32
CA PHE A 39 -14.59 1.39 7.42
C PHE A 39 -13.46 1.54 6.41
N VAL A 40 -12.70 0.48 6.13
CA VAL A 40 -11.61 0.50 5.13
C VAL A 40 -12.16 0.76 3.72
N PRO A 41 -13.18 0.02 3.22
CA PRO A 41 -13.82 0.32 1.94
C PRO A 41 -14.37 1.75 1.86
N LEU A 42 -15.12 2.19 2.88
CA LEU A 42 -15.70 3.53 2.93
C LEU A 42 -14.62 4.62 2.89
N PHE A 43 -13.54 4.44 3.64
CA PHE A 43 -12.39 5.34 3.63
C PHE A 43 -11.82 5.52 2.23
N PHE A 44 -11.60 4.43 1.49
CA PHE A 44 -11.04 4.51 0.13
C PHE A 44 -12.01 5.10 -0.88
N VAL A 45 -13.32 4.87 -0.75
CA VAL A 45 -14.34 5.53 -1.59
C VAL A 45 -14.33 7.04 -1.39
N VAL A 46 -14.36 7.50 -0.13
CA VAL A 46 -14.35 8.93 0.19
C VAL A 46 -13.03 9.59 -0.22
N LEU A 47 -11.90 8.93 0.06
CA LEU A 47 -10.59 9.44 -0.34
C LEU A 47 -10.48 9.55 -1.87
N GLY A 48 -10.88 8.49 -2.58
CA GLY A 48 -10.88 8.42 -4.03
C GLY A 48 -11.73 9.51 -4.68
N ALA A 49 -12.92 9.78 -4.14
CA ALA A 49 -13.82 10.84 -4.62
C ALA A 49 -13.24 12.26 -4.50
N ARG A 50 -12.20 12.45 -3.67
CA ARG A 50 -11.53 13.75 -3.48
C ARG A 50 -10.30 13.94 -4.38
N LEU A 51 -9.86 12.90 -5.08
CA LEU A 51 -8.68 12.94 -5.94
C LEU A 51 -9.02 13.59 -7.29
N ASP A 52 -8.11 14.42 -7.77
CA ASP A 52 -8.22 15.03 -9.10
C ASP A 52 -7.38 14.23 -10.11
N LEU A 53 -8.02 13.23 -10.73
CA LEU A 53 -7.39 12.40 -11.75
C LEU A 53 -7.13 13.18 -13.04
N HIS A 54 -7.98 14.15 -13.36
CA HIS A 54 -7.77 14.98 -14.53
C HIS A 54 -6.50 15.82 -14.35
N GLY A 55 -6.36 16.50 -13.20
CA GLY A 55 -5.15 17.25 -12.85
C GLY A 55 -3.88 16.38 -12.82
N LEU A 56 -3.99 15.12 -12.40
CA LEU A 56 -2.88 14.17 -12.45
C LEU A 56 -2.36 13.94 -13.87
N PHE A 57 -3.25 13.76 -14.85
CA PHE A 57 -2.85 13.48 -16.24
C PHE A 57 -2.60 14.74 -17.07
N ALA A 58 -3.20 15.87 -16.71
CA ALA A 58 -3.04 17.13 -17.41
C ALA A 58 -1.73 17.87 -17.06
N ASP A 59 -1.17 17.63 -15.87
CA ASP A 59 0.07 18.26 -15.40
C ASP A 59 1.25 17.27 -15.41
N PRO A 60 2.25 17.46 -16.30
CA PRO A 60 3.47 16.64 -16.34
C PRO A 60 4.23 16.59 -15.00
N ALA A 61 4.13 17.64 -14.18
CA ALA A 61 4.78 17.66 -12.86
C ALA A 61 4.13 16.65 -11.90
N MET A 62 2.82 16.42 -12.00
CA MET A 62 2.12 15.43 -11.18
C MET A 62 2.47 14.00 -11.59
N LEU A 63 2.61 13.74 -12.89
CA LEU A 63 3.14 12.47 -13.39
C LEU A 63 4.60 12.26 -12.94
N GLY A 64 5.42 13.32 -13.00
CA GLY A 64 6.79 13.30 -12.49
C GLY A 64 6.84 12.98 -10.99
N LEU A 65 5.98 13.60 -10.19
CA LEU A 65 5.86 13.33 -8.75
C LEU A 65 5.46 11.87 -8.48
N ALA A 66 4.43 11.37 -9.17
CA ALA A 66 3.98 9.98 -9.02
C ALA A 66 5.08 8.99 -9.38
N GLY A 67 5.74 9.21 -10.52
CA GLY A 67 6.85 8.37 -10.99
C GLY A 67 8.06 8.40 -10.05
N ALA A 68 8.43 9.59 -9.54
CA ALA A 68 9.54 9.74 -8.61
C ALA A 68 9.29 9.00 -7.29
N LEU A 69 8.10 9.15 -6.71
CA LEU A 69 7.74 8.49 -5.45
C LEU A 69 7.65 6.96 -5.61
N ALA A 70 7.06 6.48 -6.70
CA ALA A 70 6.99 5.05 -7.01
C ALA A 70 8.40 4.47 -7.18
N SER A 71 9.24 5.13 -7.98
CA SER A 71 10.62 4.72 -8.23
C SER A 71 11.43 4.69 -6.94
N LEU A 72 11.36 5.74 -6.13
CA LEU A 72 12.08 5.81 -4.85
C LEU A 72 11.66 4.69 -3.91
N THR A 73 10.35 4.39 -3.85
CA THR A 73 9.82 3.32 -3.00
C THR A 73 10.36 1.96 -3.44
N VAL A 74 10.30 1.66 -4.74
CA VAL A 74 10.80 0.38 -5.28
C VAL A 74 12.31 0.28 -5.10
N LEU A 75 13.05 1.33 -5.43
CA LEU A 75 14.51 1.37 -5.28
C LEU A 75 14.92 1.16 -3.82
N ALA A 76 14.26 1.80 -2.86
CA ALA A 76 14.56 1.62 -1.44
C ALA A 76 14.46 0.13 -1.03
N HIS A 77 13.38 -0.55 -1.43
CA HIS A 77 13.20 -1.97 -1.08
C HIS A 77 14.15 -2.90 -1.85
N LEU A 78 14.48 -2.59 -3.11
CA LEU A 78 15.49 -3.32 -3.87
C LEU A 78 16.88 -3.18 -3.25
N LEU A 79 17.25 -1.98 -2.80
CA LEU A 79 18.53 -1.73 -2.12
C LEU A 79 18.60 -2.50 -0.80
N VAL A 80 17.51 -2.53 -0.01
CA VAL A 80 17.44 -3.34 1.22
C VAL A 80 17.57 -4.82 0.91
N ALA A 81 16.88 -5.33 -0.12
CA ALA A 81 17.01 -6.72 -0.54
C ALA A 81 18.46 -7.05 -0.93
N LEU A 82 19.12 -6.18 -1.70
CA LEU A 82 20.51 -6.36 -2.08
C LEU A 82 21.45 -6.34 -0.86
N ALA A 83 21.30 -5.35 0.02
CA ALA A 83 22.12 -5.20 1.23
C ALA A 83 21.98 -6.40 2.19
N THR A 84 20.79 -6.99 2.26
CA THR A 84 20.50 -8.17 3.07
C THR A 84 20.71 -9.49 2.33
N ARG A 85 21.25 -9.44 1.09
CA ARG A 85 21.46 -10.60 0.20
C ARG A 85 20.20 -11.43 -0.06
N GLN A 86 19.05 -10.80 0.02
CA GLN A 86 17.78 -11.38 -0.38
C GLN A 86 17.57 -11.27 -1.89
N ARG A 87 16.65 -12.06 -2.43
CA ARG A 87 16.29 -12.03 -3.85
C ARG A 87 15.60 -10.69 -4.17
N LEU A 88 15.86 -10.12 -5.34
CA LEU A 88 15.21 -8.87 -5.76
C LEU A 88 13.67 -8.99 -5.75
N ALA A 89 13.13 -10.16 -6.10
CA ALA A 89 11.70 -10.42 -6.02
C ALA A 89 11.11 -10.27 -4.60
N ALA A 90 11.89 -10.54 -3.55
CA ALA A 90 11.49 -10.27 -2.16
C ALA A 90 11.46 -8.76 -1.88
N GLY A 91 12.40 -7.99 -2.44
CA GLY A 91 12.37 -6.52 -2.40
C GLY A 91 11.15 -5.94 -3.11
N LEU A 92 10.82 -6.46 -4.31
CA LEU A 92 9.60 -6.07 -5.02
C LEU A 92 8.35 -6.41 -4.18
N LEU A 93 8.26 -7.63 -3.64
CA LEU A 93 7.15 -8.02 -2.77
C LEU A 93 7.01 -7.09 -1.55
N ALA A 94 8.13 -6.67 -0.96
CA ALA A 94 8.16 -5.78 0.20
C ALA A 94 7.75 -4.34 -0.12
N SER A 95 7.70 -3.92 -1.39
CA SER A 95 7.32 -2.54 -1.76
C SER A 95 5.82 -2.24 -1.58
N ALA A 96 5.02 -3.20 -1.11
CA ALA A 96 3.59 -3.03 -0.87
C ALA A 96 3.33 -1.93 0.16
N GLN A 97 2.78 -0.80 -0.29
CA GLN A 97 2.36 0.27 0.61
C GLN A 97 1.06 0.90 0.12
N LEU A 98 0.15 1.17 1.06
CA LEU A 98 -1.08 1.90 0.77
C LEU A 98 -1.62 2.60 2.02
N GLY A 99 -1.50 1.95 3.18
CA GLY A 99 -1.93 2.52 4.47
C GLY A 99 -1.34 3.90 4.78
N VAL A 100 -0.01 3.99 4.92
CA VAL A 100 0.67 5.26 5.28
C VAL A 100 0.45 6.36 4.23
N PRO A 101 0.66 6.12 2.91
CA PRO A 101 0.39 7.15 1.89
C PRO A 101 -1.06 7.64 1.91
N SER A 102 -2.04 6.74 2.07
CA SER A 102 -3.45 7.14 2.12
C SER A 102 -3.81 7.99 3.35
N ALA A 103 -3.21 7.70 4.51
CA ALA A 103 -3.35 8.51 5.71
C ALA A 103 -2.73 9.91 5.53
N ILE A 104 -1.54 9.98 4.93
CA ILE A 104 -0.88 11.27 4.59
C ILE A 104 -1.77 12.09 3.66
N VAL A 105 -2.32 11.47 2.62
CA VAL A 105 -3.19 12.15 1.66
C VAL A 105 -4.47 12.64 2.32
N ALA A 106 -5.14 11.80 3.11
CA ALA A 106 -6.36 12.18 3.82
C ALA A 106 -6.11 13.37 4.78
N LEU A 107 -5.03 13.33 5.55
CA LEU A 107 -4.63 14.44 6.42
C LEU A 107 -4.26 15.69 5.63
N GLY A 108 -3.39 15.57 4.63
CA GLY A 108 -2.93 16.70 3.83
C GLY A 108 -4.07 17.41 3.08
N LEU A 109 -5.07 16.66 2.60
CA LEU A 109 -6.29 17.23 2.01
C LEU A 109 -7.19 17.91 3.06
N SER A 110 -7.26 17.38 4.29
CA SER A 110 -8.05 17.99 5.37
C SER A 110 -7.42 19.27 5.93
N GLU A 111 -6.09 19.29 6.04
CA GLU A 111 -5.31 20.43 6.53
C GLU A 111 -4.95 21.42 5.41
N ARG A 112 -5.40 21.17 4.17
CA ARG A 112 -5.16 21.99 2.96
C ARG A 112 -3.67 22.20 2.64
N VAL A 113 -2.84 21.23 3.00
CA VAL A 113 -1.39 21.20 2.69
C VAL A 113 -1.12 20.50 1.35
N LEU A 114 -2.03 19.61 0.93
CA LEU A 114 -1.98 18.97 -0.38
C LEU A 114 -3.13 19.44 -1.26
N THR A 115 -2.83 19.65 -2.55
CA THR A 115 -3.87 19.80 -3.58
C THR A 115 -4.47 18.43 -3.94
N SER A 116 -5.67 18.42 -4.52
CA SER A 116 -6.31 17.19 -5.01
C SER A 116 -5.50 16.48 -6.10
N ALA A 117 -4.71 17.21 -6.90
CA ALA A 117 -3.83 16.64 -7.92
C ALA A 117 -2.56 16.01 -7.31
N GLN A 118 -1.94 16.67 -6.30
CA GLN A 118 -0.82 16.08 -5.55
C GLN A 118 -1.25 14.83 -4.78
N ALA A 119 -2.43 14.88 -4.17
CA ALA A 119 -3.06 13.73 -3.54
C ALA A 119 -3.24 12.57 -4.53
N ALA A 120 -3.74 12.84 -5.74
CA ALA A 120 -3.88 11.84 -6.79
C ALA A 120 -2.52 11.25 -7.20
N ALA A 121 -1.48 12.07 -7.34
CA ALA A 121 -0.12 11.61 -7.66
C ALA A 121 0.47 10.68 -6.58
N ILE A 122 0.28 11.00 -5.30
CA ILE A 122 0.76 10.17 -4.19
C ILE A 122 0.03 8.81 -4.16
N ILE A 123 -1.30 8.81 -4.37
CA ILE A 123 -2.07 7.56 -4.43
C ILE A 123 -1.69 6.75 -5.68
N ALA A 124 -1.49 7.39 -6.83
CA ALA A 124 -1.01 6.72 -8.04
C ALA A 124 0.36 6.05 -7.82
N ALA A 125 1.29 6.72 -7.14
CA ALA A 125 2.57 6.13 -6.76
C ALA A 125 2.41 4.88 -5.87
N ALA A 126 1.50 4.92 -4.89
CA ALA A 126 1.19 3.77 -4.04
C ALA A 126 0.60 2.59 -4.84
N LEU A 127 -0.30 2.87 -5.79
CA LEU A 127 -0.88 1.85 -6.66
C LEU A 127 0.16 1.23 -7.61
N ILE A 128 1.08 2.02 -8.16
CA ILE A 128 2.21 1.51 -8.95
C ILE A 128 3.07 0.58 -8.08
N SER A 129 3.38 0.99 -6.84
CA SER A 129 4.14 0.16 -5.91
C SER A 129 3.44 -1.16 -5.58
N LEU A 130 2.10 -1.16 -5.50
CA LEU A 130 1.31 -2.37 -5.32
C LEU A 130 1.35 -3.29 -6.54
N ALA A 131 1.30 -2.74 -7.76
CA ALA A 131 1.49 -3.52 -8.99
C ALA A 131 2.88 -4.16 -9.04
N VAL A 132 3.92 -3.43 -8.64
CA VAL A 132 5.29 -3.95 -8.53
C VAL A 132 5.39 -5.07 -7.49
N CYS A 133 4.73 -4.92 -6.34
CA CYS A 133 4.61 -5.99 -5.35
C CYS A 133 3.98 -7.25 -5.94
N ALA A 134 2.87 -7.13 -6.69
CA ALA A 134 2.23 -8.28 -7.33
C ALA A 134 3.17 -9.02 -8.29
N VAL A 135 4.03 -8.29 -9.03
CA VAL A 135 5.09 -8.89 -9.85
C VAL A 135 6.10 -9.64 -8.98
N GLY A 136 6.55 -9.04 -7.87
CA GLY A 136 7.43 -9.71 -6.90
C GLY A 136 6.84 -11.01 -6.35
N ALA A 137 5.56 -11.01 -6.00
CA ALA A 137 4.81 -12.18 -5.54
C ALA A 137 4.78 -13.29 -6.61
N ALA A 138 4.40 -12.93 -7.84
CA ALA A 138 4.33 -13.88 -8.95
C ALA A 138 5.68 -14.52 -9.27
N LEU A 139 6.76 -13.73 -9.25
CA LEU A 139 8.12 -14.23 -9.48
C LEU A 139 8.57 -15.23 -8.40
N LEU A 140 8.23 -14.97 -7.13
CA LEU A 140 8.54 -15.90 -6.04
C LEU A 140 7.72 -17.18 -6.12
N GLU A 141 6.45 -17.09 -6.52
CA GLU A 141 5.58 -18.25 -6.70
C GLU A 141 6.07 -19.16 -7.83
N GLN A 142 6.42 -18.59 -9.00
CA GLN A 142 6.98 -19.35 -10.12
C GLN A 142 8.23 -20.13 -9.70
N ARG A 143 9.13 -19.50 -8.95
CA ARG A 143 10.33 -20.18 -8.43
C ARG A 143 10.01 -21.27 -7.41
N ALA A 144 9.02 -21.05 -6.56
CA ALA A 144 8.59 -22.08 -5.60
C ALA A 144 8.00 -23.32 -6.32
N ARG A 145 7.29 -23.11 -7.45
CA ARG A 145 6.78 -24.19 -8.30
C ARG A 145 7.90 -24.94 -9.03
N GLU A 146 8.89 -24.23 -9.57
CA GLU A 146 10.08 -24.84 -10.19
C GLU A 146 10.83 -25.76 -9.20
N ILE A 147 11.03 -25.31 -7.96
CA ILE A 147 11.69 -26.10 -6.91
C ILE A 147 10.87 -27.35 -6.54
N ARG A 148 9.54 -27.27 -6.60
CA ARG A 148 8.63 -28.40 -6.34
C ARG A 148 8.48 -29.36 -7.54
N GLY A 149 9.01 -29.02 -8.71
CA GLY A 149 8.90 -29.85 -9.93
C GLY A 149 7.50 -29.89 -10.54
N GLU A 150 6.64 -28.89 -10.29
CA GLU A 150 5.32 -28.80 -10.92
C GLU A 150 5.41 -28.29 -12.37
N PRO A 151 4.69 -28.89 -13.33
CA PRO A 151 4.77 -28.48 -14.74
C PRO A 151 4.18 -27.08 -14.95
N SER A 152 4.85 -26.27 -15.79
CA SER A 152 4.33 -24.96 -16.19
C SER A 152 3.05 -25.10 -17.02
N LEU A 153 2.12 -24.15 -16.88
CA LEU A 153 0.83 -24.11 -17.60
C LEU A 153 0.97 -24.25 -19.13
N SER A 154 2.10 -23.81 -19.71
CA SER A 154 2.42 -23.97 -21.13
C SER A 154 2.57 -25.42 -21.59
N THR A 155 2.83 -26.35 -20.67
CA THR A 155 3.01 -27.78 -20.95
C THR A 155 1.68 -28.53 -20.90
N GLN A 156 0.64 -27.94 -20.30
CA GLN A 156 -0.66 -28.57 -20.11
C GLN A 156 -1.64 -28.30 -21.25
N THR A 157 -1.47 -27.20 -22.00
CA THR A 157 -2.25 -26.91 -23.22
C THR A 157 -1.78 -27.65 -24.48
N ALA A 158 -0.66 -28.38 -24.40
CA ALA A 158 -0.10 -29.16 -25.51
C ALA A 158 -0.46 -30.66 -25.45
N ARG A 159 -1.40 -31.05 -24.58
CA ARG A 159 -1.94 -32.42 -24.45
C ARG A 159 -3.45 -32.38 -24.58
#